data_AF-A0A8C6RQJ3-F1
#
_entry.id   AF-A0A8C6RQJ3-F1
#
_cell.length_a   1.000
_cell.length_b   1.000
_cell.length_c   1.000
_cell.angle_alpha   90.00
_cell.angle_beta   90.00
_cell.angle_gamma   90.00
#
_symmetry.space_group_name_H-M   'P 1'
#
loop_
_entity.id
_entity.type
_entity.pdbx_description
1 polymer ?
#
loop_
_entity_poly.entity_id
_entity_poly.type
_entity_poly.pdbx_seq_one_letter_code
_entity_poly.pdbx_strand_id
1 'polypeptide(L)'
;LQSMSQDLSEALKEATKEVHTQAENAEFMRNFQKGQVTREGFKLVMASLYHVYVALEEEIERNKQNPVYAPLYFPEELHRKAALEQDMAFWYGPRWQNTIPYTSATQHYARRLHEVGHKHPELLVAHAYTRYLGDLSGGQVLKKIAQKALNLPSSGEGLAFFTFPNIESPTKFKQLYRARMNTLEMTPEVKHRVIEEAKTAFLLNIELFEELQRLLTKEHQDQSPSEMEGLRQRAGSRVQDPPTLAETPRGKLQLSTNLSQAPLLRWVLTLSFLVATVAVGIYAM
;
A
#
# COMPACT_ATOMS: atom_id res chain seq x y z
N LEU A 1 -5.67 34.29 22.40
CA LEU A 1 -6.88 33.54 22.79
C LEU A 1 -7.54 32.93 21.54
N GLN A 2 -6.81 32.10 20.80
CA GLN A 2 -7.30 31.46 19.57
C GLN A 2 -6.88 29.98 19.66
N SER A 3 -7.76 29.06 19.24
CA SER A 3 -7.70 27.61 19.50
C SER A 3 -8.07 27.18 20.94
N MET A 4 -9.38 27.17 21.23
CA MET A 4 -9.97 26.46 22.37
C MET A 4 -11.14 25.53 21.96
N SER A 5 -11.38 25.34 20.65
CA SER A 5 -12.60 24.67 20.15
C SER A 5 -12.46 23.91 18.83
N GLN A 6 -11.24 23.55 18.39
CA GLN A 6 -11.10 22.67 17.22
C GLN A 6 -11.20 21.20 17.66
N ASP A 7 -12.08 20.45 17.00
CA ASP A 7 -12.28 19.02 17.19
C ASP A 7 -11.01 18.21 16.86
N LEU A 8 -10.75 17.14 17.61
CA LEU A 8 -9.55 16.32 17.43
C LEU A 8 -9.46 15.77 16.00
N SER A 9 -10.58 15.30 15.45
CA SER A 9 -10.65 14.78 14.08
C SER A 9 -10.33 15.80 13.00
N GLU A 10 -10.64 17.09 13.23
CA GLU A 10 -10.34 18.17 12.28
C GLU A 10 -8.87 18.58 12.39
N ALA A 11 -8.37 18.75 13.62
CA ALA A 11 -7.00 19.12 13.88
C ALA A 11 -6.02 18.08 13.32
N LEU A 12 -6.33 16.78 13.48
CA LEU A 12 -5.59 15.69 12.84
C LEU A 12 -5.67 15.75 11.30
N LYS A 13 -6.87 15.92 10.73
CA LYS A 13 -7.05 15.98 9.26
C LYS A 13 -6.21 17.08 8.62
N GLU A 14 -6.19 18.28 9.20
CA GLU A 14 -5.39 19.38 8.65
C GLU A 14 -3.89 19.16 8.90
N ALA A 15 -3.49 18.78 10.11
CA ALA A 15 -2.08 18.63 10.45
C ALA A 15 -1.38 17.44 9.76
N THR A 16 -2.12 16.40 9.33
CA THR A 16 -1.54 15.27 8.57
C THR A 16 -1.65 15.43 7.06
N LYS A 17 -2.21 16.52 6.53
CA LYS A 17 -2.49 16.72 5.10
C LYS A 17 -1.25 16.68 4.20
N GLU A 18 -0.16 17.31 4.64
CA GLU A 18 1.10 17.33 3.90
C GLU A 18 1.77 15.94 3.89
N VAL A 19 1.90 15.31 5.06
CA VAL A 19 2.50 13.96 5.18
C VAL A 19 1.64 12.87 4.55
N HIS A 20 0.31 13.02 4.49
CA HIS A 20 -0.57 12.17 3.69
C HIS A 20 -0.26 12.30 2.20
N THR A 21 -0.13 13.54 1.72
CA THR A 21 0.24 13.81 0.32
C THR A 21 1.62 13.22 0.00
N GLN A 22 2.59 13.30 0.92
CA GLN A 22 3.89 12.65 0.79
C GLN A 22 3.77 11.12 0.73
N ALA A 23 2.95 10.51 1.60
CA ALA A 23 2.75 9.06 1.64
C ALA A 23 2.10 8.50 0.37
N GLU A 24 1.09 9.19 -0.18
CA GLU A 24 0.49 8.81 -1.47
C GLU A 24 1.48 8.97 -2.64
N ASN A 25 2.40 9.93 -2.54
CA ASN A 25 3.45 10.16 -3.53
C ASN A 25 4.73 9.34 -3.29
N ALA A 26 4.81 8.49 -2.27
CA ALA A 26 5.92 7.55 -2.09
C ALA A 26 6.01 6.63 -3.33
N GLU A 27 7.22 6.29 -3.78
CA GLU A 27 7.40 5.62 -5.08
C GLU A 27 6.64 4.30 -5.19
N PHE A 28 6.69 3.46 -4.17
CA PHE A 28 5.91 2.24 -4.05
C PHE A 28 4.41 2.50 -4.25
N MET A 29 3.86 3.55 -3.62
CA MET A 29 2.45 3.91 -3.70
C MET A 29 2.06 4.46 -5.07
N ARG A 30 2.92 5.28 -5.71
CA ARG A 30 2.69 5.73 -7.10
C ARG A 30 2.70 4.57 -8.08
N ASN A 31 3.61 3.61 -7.91
CA ASN A 31 3.71 2.41 -8.74
C ASN A 31 2.48 1.52 -8.52
N PHE A 32 2.05 1.35 -7.27
CA PHE A 32 0.80 0.66 -6.94
C PHE A 32 -0.40 1.33 -7.62
N GLN A 33 -0.59 2.65 -7.44
CA GLN A 33 -1.71 3.41 -8.02
C GLN A 33 -1.78 3.32 -9.56
N LYS A 34 -0.63 3.21 -10.24
CA LYS A 34 -0.54 2.98 -11.69
C LYS A 34 -0.87 1.55 -12.12
N GLY A 35 -1.14 0.64 -11.18
CA GLY A 35 -1.33 -0.79 -11.44
C GLY A 35 -0.04 -1.55 -11.72
N GLN A 36 1.12 -0.99 -11.34
CA GLN A 36 2.46 -1.57 -11.54
C GLN A 36 2.93 -2.37 -10.30
N VAL A 37 2.00 -2.78 -9.44
CA VAL A 37 2.31 -3.63 -8.27
C VAL A 37 2.55 -5.08 -8.72
N THR A 38 3.71 -5.63 -8.37
CA THR A 38 4.05 -7.03 -8.61
C THR A 38 3.52 -7.93 -7.49
N ARG A 39 3.40 -9.25 -7.75
CA ARG A 39 3.02 -10.21 -6.71
C ARG A 39 3.98 -10.17 -5.52
N GLU A 40 5.27 -10.01 -5.79
CA GLU A 40 6.33 -9.91 -4.78
C GLU A 40 6.19 -8.64 -3.92
N GLY A 41 6.06 -7.47 -4.55
CA GLY A 41 5.85 -6.22 -3.82
C GLY A 41 4.55 -6.19 -3.02
N PHE A 42 3.49 -6.81 -3.55
CA PHE A 42 2.24 -6.99 -2.81
C PHE A 42 2.41 -7.90 -1.60
N LYS A 43 3.10 -9.04 -1.76
CA LYS A 43 3.42 -9.94 -0.65
C LYS A 43 4.20 -9.24 0.46
N LEU A 44 5.24 -8.48 0.10
CA LEU A 44 6.05 -7.71 1.04
C LEU A 44 5.20 -6.72 1.85
N VAL A 45 4.39 -5.88 1.19
CA VAL A 45 3.57 -4.90 1.93
C VAL A 45 2.50 -5.58 2.80
N MET A 46 1.86 -6.64 2.32
CA MET A 46 0.86 -7.36 3.12
C MET A 46 1.47 -8.05 4.35
N ALA A 47 2.68 -8.60 4.24
CA ALA A 47 3.42 -9.17 5.37
C ALA A 47 3.87 -8.09 6.38
N SER A 48 4.35 -6.95 5.88
CA SER A 48 4.67 -5.80 6.71
C SER A 48 3.44 -5.27 7.46
N LEU A 49 2.29 -5.18 6.78
CA LEU A 49 1.03 -4.80 7.42
C LEU A 49 0.59 -5.83 8.47
N TYR A 50 0.73 -7.15 8.23
CA TYR A 50 0.44 -8.16 9.26
C TYR A 50 1.15 -7.84 10.59
N HIS A 51 2.46 -7.60 10.57
CA HIS A 51 3.21 -7.27 11.79
C HIS A 51 2.79 -5.92 12.42
N VAL A 52 2.50 -4.90 11.59
CA VAL A 52 2.05 -3.58 12.08
C VAL A 52 0.67 -3.67 12.76
N TYR A 53 -0.30 -4.38 12.18
CA TYR A 53 -1.63 -4.54 12.79
C TYR A 53 -1.61 -5.48 13.98
N VAL A 54 -0.76 -6.52 14.00
CA VAL A 54 -0.56 -7.34 15.20
C VAL A 54 -0.09 -6.46 16.38
N ALA A 55 0.94 -5.64 16.19
CA ALA A 55 1.42 -4.75 17.25
C ALA A 55 0.38 -3.68 17.65
N LEU A 56 -0.31 -3.07 16.67
CA LEU A 56 -1.36 -2.08 16.94
C LEU A 56 -2.52 -2.70 17.73
N GLU A 57 -3.00 -3.87 17.34
CA GLU A 57 -4.18 -4.51 17.93
C GLU A 57 -3.88 -5.15 19.29
N GLU A 58 -2.65 -5.62 19.53
CA GLU A 58 -2.19 -6.01 20.87
C GLU A 58 -2.17 -4.83 21.86
N GLU A 59 -1.75 -3.65 21.41
CA GLU A 59 -1.76 -2.44 22.24
C GLU A 59 -3.16 -1.82 22.41
N ILE A 60 -4.05 -1.99 21.42
CA ILE A 60 -5.48 -1.69 21.56
C ILE A 60 -6.12 -2.61 22.60
N GLU A 61 -5.88 -3.93 22.53
CA GLU A 61 -6.39 -4.89 23.51
C GLU A 61 -5.88 -4.61 24.93
N ARG A 62 -4.61 -4.17 25.07
CA ARG A 62 -4.05 -3.71 26.35
C ARG A 62 -4.79 -2.49 26.91
N ASN A 63 -5.19 -1.55 26.05
CA ASN A 63 -5.74 -0.25 26.42
C ASN A 63 -7.26 -0.12 26.25
N LYS A 64 -7.99 -1.19 25.92
CA LYS A 64 -9.43 -1.14 25.60
C LYS A 64 -10.35 -0.63 26.71
N GLN A 65 -9.91 -0.69 27.97
CA GLN A 65 -10.62 -0.11 29.13
C GLN A 65 -10.02 1.22 29.62
N ASN A 66 -8.92 1.69 29.01
CA ASN A 66 -8.28 2.94 29.37
C ASN A 66 -9.09 4.11 28.76
N PRO A 67 -9.60 5.09 29.55
CA PRO A 67 -10.47 6.15 29.04
C PRO A 67 -9.90 6.96 27.87
N VAL A 68 -8.56 7.05 27.76
CA VAL A 68 -7.87 7.76 26.67
C VAL A 68 -8.00 7.08 25.29
N TYR A 69 -8.49 5.84 25.24
CA TYR A 69 -8.72 5.08 24.01
C TYR A 69 -10.08 4.38 23.93
N ALA A 70 -10.66 3.96 25.06
CA ALA A 70 -11.86 3.11 25.11
C ALA A 70 -13.05 3.53 24.19
N PRO A 71 -13.36 4.83 23.98
CA PRO A 71 -14.38 5.25 23.01
C PRO A 71 -14.13 4.86 21.53
N LEU A 72 -12.92 4.40 21.19
CA LEU A 72 -12.48 3.97 19.86
C LEU A 72 -12.30 2.45 19.73
N TYR A 73 -12.71 1.68 20.75
CA TYR A 73 -12.59 0.22 20.73
C TYR A 73 -13.70 -0.42 19.87
N PHE A 74 -13.38 -0.63 18.59
CA PHE A 74 -14.25 -1.25 17.57
C PHE A 74 -13.60 -2.51 16.98
N PRO A 75 -13.40 -3.58 17.76
CA PRO A 75 -12.66 -4.76 17.33
C PRO A 75 -13.35 -5.50 16.18
N GLU A 76 -14.66 -5.72 16.28
CA GLU A 76 -15.46 -6.45 15.28
C GLU A 76 -15.47 -5.73 13.93
N GLU A 77 -15.51 -4.40 13.94
CA GLU A 77 -15.59 -3.59 12.73
C GLU A 77 -14.20 -3.33 12.11
N LEU A 78 -13.19 -3.05 12.93
CA LEU A 78 -11.90 -2.53 12.46
C LEU A 78 -10.72 -3.50 12.53
N HIS A 79 -10.66 -4.46 13.46
CA HIS A 79 -9.44 -5.28 13.61
C HIS A 79 -9.16 -6.06 12.33
N ARG A 80 -7.89 -6.06 11.93
CA ARG A 80 -7.36 -6.58 10.66
C ARG A 80 -6.53 -7.84 10.84
N LYS A 81 -6.02 -8.15 12.04
CA LYS A 81 -5.16 -9.32 12.29
C LYS A 81 -5.72 -10.61 11.68
N ALA A 82 -6.97 -10.97 12.01
CA ALA A 82 -7.59 -12.19 11.49
C ALA A 82 -7.74 -12.23 9.96
N ALA A 83 -7.97 -11.08 9.33
CA ALA A 83 -8.03 -10.96 7.87
C ALA A 83 -6.63 -11.04 7.23
N LEU A 84 -5.63 -10.43 7.86
CA LEU A 84 -4.23 -10.52 7.45
C LEU A 84 -3.68 -11.94 7.59
N GLU A 85 -4.08 -12.71 8.62
CA GLU A 85 -3.72 -14.12 8.77
C GLU A 85 -4.25 -15.00 7.62
N GLN A 86 -5.46 -14.72 7.13
CA GLN A 86 -6.02 -15.36 5.93
C GLN A 86 -5.24 -14.97 4.67
N ASP A 87 -4.92 -13.70 4.50
CA ASP A 87 -4.10 -13.23 3.38
C ASP A 87 -2.69 -13.82 3.43
N MET A 88 -2.06 -13.95 4.60
CA MET A 88 -0.75 -14.60 4.74
C MET A 88 -0.81 -16.07 4.34
N ALA A 89 -1.84 -16.81 4.76
CA ALA A 89 -2.04 -18.20 4.33
C ALA A 89 -2.22 -18.33 2.81
N PHE A 90 -2.94 -17.40 2.16
CA PHE A 90 -3.08 -17.36 0.70
C PHE A 90 -1.77 -17.03 -0.03
N TRP A 91 -1.02 -16.05 0.46
CA TRP A 91 0.16 -15.51 -0.23
C TRP A 91 1.47 -16.27 0.03
N TYR A 92 1.61 -16.87 1.21
CA TYR A 92 2.81 -17.56 1.68
C TYR A 92 2.59 -19.05 2.00
N GLY A 93 1.34 -19.53 1.91
CA GLY A 93 0.97 -20.94 2.09
C GLY A 93 0.82 -21.36 3.57
N PRO A 94 0.57 -22.65 3.84
CA PRO A 94 0.20 -23.14 5.19
C PRO A 94 1.26 -22.99 6.29
N ARG A 95 2.50 -22.60 5.95
CA ARG A 95 3.62 -22.38 6.89
C ARG A 95 4.07 -20.91 6.93
N TRP A 96 3.17 -19.99 6.58
CA TRP A 96 3.45 -18.57 6.42
C TRP A 96 4.14 -17.93 7.65
N GLN A 97 3.81 -18.39 8.86
CA GLN A 97 4.39 -17.89 10.12
C GLN A 97 5.92 -17.96 10.16
N ASN A 98 6.51 -18.91 9.42
CA ASN A 98 7.96 -19.13 9.35
C ASN A 98 8.59 -18.55 8.07
N THR A 99 7.83 -17.89 7.20
CA THR A 99 8.29 -17.44 5.87
C THR A 99 7.94 -15.99 5.52
N ILE A 100 7.07 -15.33 6.28
CA ILE A 100 6.81 -13.90 6.11
C ILE A 100 8.01 -13.07 6.59
N PRO A 101 8.43 -12.04 5.83
CA PRO A 101 9.55 -11.18 6.21
C PRO A 101 9.13 -10.12 7.23
N TYR A 102 9.97 -9.92 8.24
CA TYR A 102 9.82 -8.85 9.23
C TYR A 102 10.93 -7.81 9.03
N THR A 103 10.71 -6.87 8.10
CA THR A 103 11.73 -5.92 7.64
C THR A 103 12.11 -4.88 8.69
N SER A 104 13.20 -4.12 8.49
CA SER A 104 13.73 -3.19 9.49
C SER A 104 12.76 -2.04 9.79
N ALA A 105 12.13 -1.46 8.76
CA ALA A 105 11.10 -0.42 8.95
C ALA A 105 9.83 -0.99 9.59
N THR A 106 9.46 -2.24 9.26
CA THR A 106 8.35 -2.94 9.90
C THR A 106 8.61 -3.15 11.40
N GLN A 107 9.83 -3.57 11.77
CA GLN A 107 10.28 -3.68 13.16
C GLN A 107 10.31 -2.31 13.87
N HIS A 108 10.72 -1.25 13.18
CA HIS A 108 10.73 0.11 13.71
C HIS A 108 9.31 0.58 14.07
N TYR A 109 8.36 0.38 13.16
CA TYR A 109 6.96 0.74 13.37
C TYR A 109 6.35 -0.08 14.52
N ALA A 110 6.45 -1.41 14.49
CA ALA A 110 5.94 -2.27 15.57
C ALA A 110 6.52 -1.87 16.95
N ARG A 111 7.82 -1.55 17.03
CA ARG A 111 8.44 -1.04 18.26
C ARG A 111 7.83 0.27 18.74
N ARG A 112 7.52 1.21 17.83
CA ARG A 112 6.86 2.48 18.20
C ARG A 112 5.43 2.24 18.70
N LEU A 113 4.69 1.33 18.06
CA LEU A 113 3.35 0.95 18.49
C LEU A 113 3.36 0.41 19.93
N HIS A 114 4.23 -0.56 20.23
CA HIS A 114 4.42 -1.06 21.60
C HIS A 114 4.84 0.05 22.56
N GLU A 115 5.78 0.93 22.19
CA GLU A 115 6.17 2.04 23.06
C GLU A 115 4.99 2.97 23.40
N VAL A 116 4.18 3.32 22.40
CA VAL A 116 2.96 4.13 22.58
C VAL A 116 1.97 3.41 23.49
N GLY A 117 1.61 2.16 23.17
CA GLY A 117 0.63 1.40 23.95
C GLY A 117 1.04 1.10 25.40
N HIS A 118 2.34 0.94 25.66
CA HIS A 118 2.87 0.71 27.01
C HIS A 118 3.12 1.98 27.84
N LYS A 119 3.59 3.08 27.22
CA LYS A 119 4.07 4.27 27.97
C LYS A 119 3.25 5.54 27.74
N HIS A 120 2.61 5.65 26.59
CA HIS A 120 1.90 6.85 26.13
C HIS A 120 0.55 6.50 25.48
N PRO A 121 -0.34 5.73 26.15
CA PRO A 121 -1.56 5.20 25.54
C PRO A 121 -2.51 6.30 25.06
N GLU A 122 -2.40 7.52 25.58
CA GLU A 122 -3.11 8.70 25.09
C GLU A 122 -2.76 9.08 23.64
N LEU A 123 -1.66 8.55 23.09
CA LEU A 123 -1.24 8.73 21.70
C LEU A 123 -1.67 7.58 20.79
N LEU A 124 -2.25 6.48 21.32
CA LEU A 124 -2.63 5.30 20.54
C LEU A 124 -3.70 5.62 19.48
N VAL A 125 -4.58 6.60 19.77
CA VAL A 125 -5.54 7.16 18.81
C VAL A 125 -4.89 7.67 17.53
N ALA A 126 -3.66 8.21 17.60
CA ALA A 126 -2.96 8.74 16.42
C ALA A 126 -2.64 7.64 15.40
N HIS A 127 -2.19 6.48 15.89
CA HIS A 127 -1.89 5.31 15.05
C HIS A 127 -3.15 4.66 14.49
N ALA A 128 -4.17 4.47 15.35
CA ALA A 128 -5.45 3.91 14.95
C ALA A 128 -6.17 4.79 13.91
N TYR A 129 -6.14 6.12 14.09
CA TYR A 129 -6.63 7.10 13.10
C TYR A 129 -5.92 6.95 11.74
N THR A 130 -4.59 6.99 11.75
CA THR A 130 -3.76 6.95 10.53
C THR A 130 -3.95 5.67 9.74
N ARG A 131 -4.08 4.52 10.43
CA ARG A 131 -4.31 3.22 9.79
C ARG A 131 -5.77 3.03 9.35
N TYR A 132 -6.71 2.91 10.29
CA TYR A 132 -8.07 2.46 10.00
C TYR A 132 -8.86 3.43 9.10
N LEU A 133 -8.72 4.75 9.26
CA LEU A 133 -9.40 5.70 8.37
C LEU A 133 -8.78 5.73 6.96
N GLY A 134 -7.50 5.36 6.83
CA GLY A 134 -6.82 5.15 5.56
C GLY A 134 -7.38 3.93 4.82
N ASP A 135 -7.54 2.80 5.51
CA ASP A 135 -8.06 1.55 4.93
C ASP A 135 -9.52 1.70 4.45
N LEU A 136 -10.34 2.41 5.23
CA LEU A 136 -11.72 2.78 4.90
C LEU A 136 -11.81 3.91 3.85
N SER A 137 -10.69 4.44 3.37
CA SER A 137 -10.61 5.50 2.35
C SER A 137 -9.81 5.03 1.13
N GLY A 138 -8.49 5.27 1.09
CA GLY A 138 -7.62 4.86 -0.01
C GLY A 138 -7.54 3.34 -0.18
N GLY A 139 -7.62 2.58 0.92
CA GLY A 139 -7.60 1.12 0.89
C GLY A 139 -8.64 0.49 -0.04
N GLN A 140 -9.84 1.09 -0.14
CA GLN A 140 -10.91 0.61 -1.04
C GLN A 140 -10.61 0.83 -2.53
N VAL A 141 -9.77 1.82 -2.86
CA VAL A 141 -9.24 2.04 -4.21
C VAL A 141 -8.10 1.05 -4.48
N LEU A 142 -7.16 0.91 -3.53
CA LEU A 142 -6.04 -0.03 -3.62
C LEU A 142 -6.50 -1.48 -3.80
N LYS A 143 -7.58 -1.91 -3.11
CA LYS A 143 -8.21 -3.23 -3.30
C LYS A 143 -8.52 -3.51 -4.78
N LYS A 144 -9.19 -2.57 -5.45
CA LYS A 144 -9.59 -2.71 -6.87
C LYS A 144 -8.38 -2.75 -7.80
N ILE A 145 -7.34 -1.96 -7.49
CA ILE A 145 -6.11 -1.91 -8.27
C ILE A 145 -5.32 -3.21 -8.12
N ALA A 146 -5.12 -3.70 -6.89
CA ALA A 146 -4.48 -4.99 -6.62
C ALA A 146 -5.24 -6.14 -7.29
N GLN A 147 -6.57 -6.14 -7.19
CA GLN A 147 -7.41 -7.18 -7.80
C GLN A 147 -7.20 -7.27 -9.32
N LYS A 148 -7.16 -6.11 -10.00
CA LYS A 148 -6.93 -6.03 -11.44
C LYS A 148 -5.47 -6.34 -11.82
N ALA A 149 -4.50 -5.77 -11.13
CA ALA A 149 -3.08 -5.90 -11.47
C ALA A 149 -2.54 -7.31 -11.23
N LEU A 150 -3.05 -8.01 -10.22
CA LEU A 150 -2.61 -9.35 -9.80
C LEU A 150 -3.55 -10.47 -10.26
N ASN A 151 -4.59 -10.15 -11.04
CA ASN A 151 -5.63 -11.08 -11.52
C ASN A 151 -6.27 -11.91 -10.39
N LEU A 152 -6.62 -11.26 -9.28
CA LEU A 152 -7.19 -11.93 -8.11
C LEU A 152 -8.69 -12.21 -8.28
N PRO A 153 -9.20 -13.30 -7.67
CA PRO A 153 -10.58 -13.72 -7.82
C PRO A 153 -11.59 -12.68 -7.29
N SER A 154 -12.82 -12.73 -7.81
CA SER A 154 -13.92 -11.86 -7.39
C SER A 154 -14.48 -12.21 -6.00
N SER A 155 -14.26 -13.44 -5.53
CA SER A 155 -14.59 -13.92 -4.18
C SER A 155 -13.74 -13.27 -3.07
N GLY A 156 -12.59 -12.68 -3.41
CA GLY A 156 -11.82 -11.80 -2.52
C GLY A 156 -10.64 -12.44 -1.78
N GLU A 157 -10.28 -13.69 -2.09
CA GLU A 157 -9.10 -14.35 -1.54
C GLU A 157 -7.82 -13.56 -1.83
N GLY A 158 -6.95 -13.41 -0.82
CA GLY A 158 -5.74 -12.60 -0.89
C GLY A 158 -5.96 -11.08 -0.75
N LEU A 159 -7.21 -10.65 -0.54
CA LEU A 159 -7.63 -9.25 -0.28
C LEU A 159 -8.57 -9.13 0.94
N ALA A 160 -8.49 -10.07 1.89
CA ALA A 160 -9.32 -10.09 3.08
C ALA A 160 -9.12 -8.82 3.93
N PHE A 161 -7.87 -8.36 4.09
CA PHE A 161 -7.51 -7.12 4.79
C PHE A 161 -8.36 -5.90 4.39
N PHE A 162 -8.58 -5.73 3.09
CA PHE A 162 -9.34 -4.60 2.53
C PHE A 162 -10.87 -4.74 2.67
N THR A 163 -11.35 -5.83 3.27
CA THR A 163 -12.77 -6.18 3.37
C THR A 163 -13.25 -6.01 4.80
N PHE A 164 -14.30 -5.21 4.98
CA PHE A 164 -14.85 -4.87 6.29
C PHE A 164 -16.30 -5.41 6.37
N PRO A 165 -16.49 -6.72 6.65
CA PRO A 165 -17.81 -7.35 6.57
C PRO A 165 -18.81 -6.75 7.57
N ASN A 166 -18.33 -6.28 8.71
CA ASN A 166 -19.12 -5.66 9.77
C ASN A 166 -19.33 -4.13 9.57
N ILE A 167 -18.98 -3.58 8.41
CA ILE A 167 -19.19 -2.16 8.06
C ILE A 167 -19.98 -2.05 6.75
N GLU A 168 -21.30 -1.81 6.86
CA GLU A 168 -22.18 -1.59 5.69
C GLU A 168 -21.79 -0.35 4.87
N SER A 169 -21.33 0.72 5.55
CA SER A 169 -21.02 1.99 4.92
C SER A 169 -19.74 2.60 5.50
N PRO A 170 -18.59 2.48 4.81
CA PRO A 170 -17.34 3.09 5.22
C PRO A 170 -17.45 4.60 5.46
N THR A 171 -18.31 5.31 4.73
CA THR A 171 -18.53 6.76 4.94
C THR A 171 -19.18 7.03 6.30
N LYS A 172 -20.30 6.37 6.62
CA LYS A 172 -20.99 6.53 7.91
C LYS A 172 -20.10 6.09 9.07
N PHE A 173 -19.37 4.99 8.92
CA PHE A 173 -18.47 4.52 9.97
C PHE A 173 -17.31 5.48 10.22
N LYS A 174 -16.71 6.09 9.17
CA LYS A 174 -15.70 7.15 9.35
C LYS A 174 -16.27 8.42 10.00
N GLN A 175 -17.54 8.76 9.79
CA GLN A 175 -18.21 9.85 10.53
C GLN A 175 -18.38 9.48 12.02
N LEU A 176 -18.89 8.28 12.32
CA LEU A 176 -19.00 7.76 13.68
C LEU A 176 -17.64 7.75 14.41
N TYR A 177 -16.60 7.22 13.77
CA TYR A 177 -15.26 7.12 14.38
C TYR A 177 -14.70 8.51 14.71
N ARG A 178 -14.84 9.49 13.81
CA ARG A 178 -14.44 10.88 14.09
C ARG A 178 -15.22 11.51 15.24
N ALA A 179 -16.54 11.30 15.29
CA ALA A 179 -17.35 11.77 16.41
C ALA A 179 -16.90 11.16 17.74
N ARG A 180 -16.52 9.87 17.76
CA ARG A 180 -15.95 9.20 18.94
C ARG A 180 -14.57 9.76 19.33
N MET A 181 -13.70 10.06 18.36
CA MET A 181 -12.42 10.72 18.63
C MET A 181 -12.62 12.08 19.31
N ASN A 182 -13.65 12.82 18.94
CA ASN A 182 -13.95 14.13 19.53
C ASN A 182 -14.52 14.02 20.96
N THR A 183 -14.93 12.82 21.40
CA THR A 183 -15.31 12.56 22.81
C THR A 183 -14.14 12.22 23.74
N LEU A 184 -12.90 12.13 23.22
CA LEU A 184 -11.72 11.89 24.06
C LEU A 184 -11.37 13.15 24.86
N GLU A 185 -11.41 13.06 26.19
CA GLU A 185 -10.97 14.13 27.07
C GLU A 185 -9.46 14.33 26.95
N MET A 186 -9.04 15.51 26.46
CA MET A 186 -7.64 15.84 26.21
C MET A 186 -7.33 17.28 26.59
N THR A 187 -6.21 17.48 27.29
CA THR A 187 -5.63 18.82 27.46
C THR A 187 -5.03 19.31 26.12
N PRO A 188 -4.79 20.62 25.94
CA PRO A 188 -4.13 21.16 24.75
C PRO A 188 -2.78 20.48 24.45
N GLU A 189 -2.01 20.15 25.49
CA GLU A 189 -0.69 19.50 25.39
C GLU A 189 -0.83 18.06 24.87
N VAL A 190 -1.81 17.29 25.36
CA VAL A 190 -2.11 15.94 24.86
C VAL A 190 -2.57 16.02 23.40
N LYS A 191 -3.50 16.93 23.07
CA LYS A 191 -3.97 17.13 21.69
C LYS A 191 -2.81 17.46 20.73
N HIS A 192 -1.86 18.31 21.15
CA HIS A 192 -0.67 18.59 20.35
C HIS A 192 0.23 17.35 20.17
N ARG A 193 0.51 16.60 21.23
CA ARG A 193 1.30 15.36 21.15
C ARG A 193 0.64 14.30 20.24
N VAL A 194 -0.68 14.17 20.26
CA VAL A 194 -1.44 13.26 19.38
C VAL A 194 -1.30 13.65 17.91
N ILE A 195 -1.28 14.95 17.62
CA ILE A 195 -1.07 15.47 16.26
C ILE A 195 0.34 15.16 15.75
N GLU A 196 1.38 15.40 16.58
CA GLU A 196 2.75 15.06 16.19
C GLU A 196 2.95 13.54 16.07
N GLU A 197 2.35 12.74 16.94
CA GLU A 197 2.39 11.27 16.80
C GLU A 197 1.70 10.79 15.51
N ALA A 198 0.62 11.45 15.07
CA ALA A 198 -0.03 11.09 13.83
C ALA A 198 0.89 11.36 12.62
N LYS A 199 1.63 12.48 12.63
CA LYS A 199 2.69 12.72 11.63
C LYS A 199 3.77 11.65 11.70
N THR A 200 4.22 11.26 12.89
CA THR A 200 5.16 10.15 13.08
C THR A 200 4.62 8.84 12.50
N ALA A 201 3.34 8.52 12.70
CA ALA A 201 2.70 7.36 12.10
C ALA A 201 2.70 7.43 10.56
N PHE A 202 2.44 8.59 9.95
CA PHE A 202 2.58 8.77 8.49
C PHE A 202 4.03 8.58 8.02
N LEU A 203 5.02 9.14 8.72
CA LEU A 203 6.44 8.99 8.40
C LEU A 203 6.90 7.52 8.48
N LEU A 204 6.46 6.76 9.50
CA LEU A 204 6.72 5.32 9.61
C LEU A 204 6.13 4.52 8.44
N ASN A 205 4.97 4.92 7.90
CA ASN A 205 4.43 4.33 6.67
C ASN A 205 5.28 4.68 5.43
N ILE A 206 5.77 5.93 5.34
CA ILE A 206 6.67 6.38 4.25
C ILE A 206 7.99 5.61 4.28
N GLU A 207 8.67 5.53 5.43
CA GLU A 207 9.90 4.75 5.62
C GLU A 207 9.74 3.28 5.19
N LEU A 208 8.60 2.68 5.54
CA LEU A 208 8.23 1.32 5.16
C LEU A 208 8.07 1.20 3.64
N PHE A 209 7.30 2.08 3.00
CA PHE A 209 7.14 2.08 1.54
C PHE A 209 8.47 2.30 0.79
N GLU A 210 9.36 3.15 1.32
CA GLU A 210 10.70 3.39 0.77
C GLU A 210 11.67 2.21 1.02
N GLU A 211 11.56 1.48 2.13
CA GLU A 211 12.27 0.21 2.33
C GLU A 211 11.80 -0.85 1.33
N LEU A 212 10.49 -1.05 1.19
CA LEU A 212 9.95 -2.06 0.27
C LEU A 212 10.30 -1.76 -1.20
N GLN A 213 10.25 -0.50 -1.63
CA GLN A 213 10.69 -0.14 -2.98
C GLN A 213 12.19 -0.43 -3.19
N ARG A 214 13.04 -0.18 -2.21
CA ARG A 214 14.48 -0.48 -2.29
C ARG A 214 14.78 -1.98 -2.35
N LEU A 215 14.00 -2.82 -1.65
CA LEU A 215 14.13 -4.28 -1.71
C LEU A 215 13.82 -4.79 -3.12
N LEU A 216 12.66 -4.40 -3.67
CA LEU A 216 12.23 -4.80 -5.01
C LEU A 216 13.20 -4.34 -6.11
N THR A 217 13.74 -3.12 -6.00
CA THR A 217 14.71 -2.62 -6.97
C THR A 217 16.04 -3.39 -6.93
N LYS A 218 16.46 -3.89 -5.75
CA LYS A 218 17.67 -4.73 -5.61
C LYS A 218 17.47 -6.13 -6.18
N GLU A 219 16.35 -6.78 -5.86
CA GLU A 219 16.02 -8.12 -6.37
C GLU A 219 16.00 -8.13 -7.91
N HIS A 220 15.44 -7.08 -8.55
CA HIS A 220 15.50 -6.91 -10.00
C HIS A 220 16.92 -6.67 -10.55
N GLN A 221 17.82 -6.04 -9.79
CA GLN A 221 19.22 -5.84 -10.21
C GLN A 221 20.02 -7.15 -10.11
N ASP A 222 19.87 -7.91 -9.03
CA ASP A 222 20.57 -9.18 -8.83
C ASP A 222 20.13 -10.26 -9.83
N GLN A 223 18.91 -10.17 -10.37
CA GLN A 223 18.39 -11.07 -11.42
C GLN A 223 18.84 -10.71 -12.85
N SER A 224 19.36 -9.49 -13.11
CA SER A 224 19.45 -8.95 -14.48
C SER A 224 20.76 -9.13 -15.27
N PRO A 225 21.92 -9.53 -14.69
CA PRO A 225 23.15 -9.70 -15.48
C PRO A 225 23.88 -11.06 -15.32
N SER A 226 23.18 -12.21 -15.37
CA SER A 226 23.85 -13.52 -15.53
C SER A 226 23.36 -14.39 -16.69
N GLU A 227 22.10 -14.23 -17.15
CA GLU A 227 21.54 -15.11 -18.20
C GLU A 227 22.07 -14.80 -19.62
N MET A 228 22.56 -13.59 -19.89
CA MET A 228 23.07 -13.22 -21.23
C MET A 228 24.54 -13.56 -21.51
N GLU A 229 25.38 -13.79 -20.48
CA GLU A 229 26.81 -14.07 -20.72
C GLU A 229 27.09 -15.56 -21.00
N GLY A 230 26.28 -16.47 -20.47
CA GLY A 230 26.40 -17.92 -20.73
C GLY A 230 26.13 -18.32 -22.19
N LEU A 231 25.31 -17.54 -22.92
CA LEU A 231 24.97 -17.83 -24.32
C LEU A 231 26.01 -17.32 -25.34
N ARG A 232 26.83 -16.33 -25.00
CA ARG A 232 27.88 -15.81 -25.90
C ARG A 232 29.17 -16.64 -25.88
N GLN A 233 29.53 -17.24 -24.75
CA GLN A 233 30.78 -18.01 -24.64
C GLN A 233 30.76 -19.33 -25.43
N ARG A 234 29.59 -19.87 -25.78
CA ARG A 234 29.48 -21.16 -26.49
C ARG A 234 29.56 -21.09 -28.02
N ALA A 235 29.62 -19.90 -28.60
CA ALA A 235 29.68 -19.68 -30.06
C ALA A 235 31.10 -19.39 -30.60
N GLY A 236 32.10 -19.20 -29.72
CA GLY A 236 33.42 -18.69 -30.07
C GLY A 236 34.54 -19.73 -30.18
N SER A 237 34.35 -20.83 -30.93
CA SER A 237 35.46 -21.78 -31.23
C SER A 237 35.21 -22.69 -32.44
N ARG A 238 35.45 -22.17 -33.65
CA ARG A 238 36.22 -22.82 -34.74
C ARG A 238 36.19 -21.96 -36.01
N VAL A 239 37.38 -21.65 -36.54
CA VAL A 239 37.60 -21.13 -37.89
C VAL A 239 38.80 -21.86 -38.47
N GLN A 240 38.64 -22.45 -39.66
CA GLN A 240 39.68 -22.66 -40.68
C GLN A 240 39.01 -23.14 -41.99
N ASP A 241 39.30 -22.42 -43.08
CA ASP A 241 38.73 -22.51 -44.44
C ASP A 241 39.70 -23.19 -45.43
N PRO A 242 39.43 -23.26 -46.77
CA PRO A 242 38.17 -23.42 -47.54
C PRO A 242 38.26 -24.79 -48.28
N PRO A 243 38.12 -25.02 -49.62
CA PRO A 243 37.35 -24.39 -50.73
C PRO A 243 36.42 -25.42 -51.46
N THR A 244 35.77 -25.21 -52.63
CA THR A 244 35.86 -24.22 -53.73
C THR A 244 34.54 -24.14 -54.54
N LEU A 245 34.37 -23.08 -55.36
CA LEU A 245 33.59 -23.00 -56.62
C LEU A 245 32.04 -23.17 -56.65
N ALA A 246 31.37 -22.13 -57.18
CA ALA A 246 30.51 -22.14 -58.39
C ALA A 246 29.15 -21.38 -58.30
N GLU A 247 29.11 -20.26 -59.03
CA GLU A 247 28.00 -19.74 -59.87
C GLU A 247 26.61 -19.36 -59.30
N THR A 248 26.30 -18.07 -59.46
CA THR A 248 24.95 -17.46 -59.49
C THR A 248 24.31 -17.59 -60.89
N PRO A 249 22.96 -17.50 -61.05
CA PRO A 249 22.41 -16.17 -61.39
C PRO A 249 20.97 -15.82 -60.91
N ARG A 250 20.84 -14.64 -60.31
CA ARG A 250 19.90 -13.55 -60.70
C ARG A 250 18.41 -13.88 -60.97
N GLY A 251 17.53 -13.49 -60.03
CA GLY A 251 16.11 -13.20 -60.26
C GLY A 251 15.77 -11.75 -59.83
N LYS A 252 14.91 -11.04 -60.58
CA LYS A 252 14.65 -9.59 -60.40
C LYS A 252 13.42 -9.27 -59.53
N LEU A 253 13.45 -8.06 -58.97
CA LEU A 253 12.33 -7.27 -58.42
C LEU A 253 10.93 -7.61 -58.96
N GLN A 254 9.93 -7.52 -58.07
CA GLN A 254 8.77 -6.68 -58.35
C GLN A 254 8.22 -6.02 -57.07
N LEU A 255 7.93 -4.72 -57.19
CA LEU A 255 7.31 -3.88 -56.17
C LEU A 255 5.87 -3.64 -56.59
N SER A 256 4.89 -3.86 -55.70
CA SER A 256 3.52 -3.41 -55.91
C SER A 256 2.91 -2.86 -54.62
N THR A 257 2.66 -1.57 -54.65
CA THR A 257 1.87 -0.82 -53.67
C THR A 257 0.39 -1.08 -53.89
N ASN A 258 -0.39 -1.29 -52.82
CA ASN A 258 -1.44 -0.33 -52.45
C ASN A 258 -2.15 -0.65 -51.13
N LEU A 259 -2.09 0.36 -50.24
CA LEU A 259 -3.19 0.90 -49.44
C LEU A 259 -4.52 0.09 -49.40
N SER A 260 -4.86 -0.40 -48.21
CA SER A 260 -6.24 -0.35 -47.72
C SER A 260 -6.24 0.21 -46.29
N GLN A 261 -7.20 1.07 -45.98
CA GLN A 261 -7.25 1.89 -44.76
C GLN A 261 -8.30 1.38 -43.77
N ALA A 262 -8.28 1.99 -42.57
CA ALA A 262 -9.33 2.02 -41.55
C ALA A 262 -9.28 0.88 -40.49
N PRO A 263 -9.79 1.12 -39.26
CA PRO A 263 -8.86 1.61 -38.23
C PRO A 263 -9.02 0.96 -36.85
N LEU A 264 -7.88 0.71 -36.17
CA LEU A 264 -7.86 0.35 -34.74
C LEU A 264 -7.25 1.48 -33.91
N LEU A 265 -8.08 2.47 -33.54
CA LEU A 265 -7.66 3.54 -32.64
C LEU A 265 -8.44 3.53 -31.32
N ARG A 266 -7.82 2.86 -30.33
CA ARG A 266 -7.67 3.29 -28.93
C ARG A 266 -8.77 4.22 -28.36
N TRP A 267 -9.68 3.63 -27.58
CA TRP A 267 -10.37 4.38 -26.52
C TRP A 267 -9.41 4.65 -25.35
N VAL A 268 -8.55 5.66 -25.51
CA VAL A 268 -7.99 6.41 -24.38
C VAL A 268 -8.96 7.56 -24.12
N LEU A 269 -9.76 7.47 -23.06
CA LEU A 269 -10.39 8.58 -22.30
C LEU A 269 -11.44 8.01 -21.33
N THR A 270 -11.02 7.65 -20.11
CA THR A 270 -11.89 7.51 -18.91
C THR A 270 -11.07 7.33 -17.61
N LEU A 271 -9.89 7.96 -17.53
CA LEU A 271 -9.08 7.98 -16.30
C LEU A 271 -8.63 9.40 -15.90
N SER A 272 -9.47 10.39 -16.19
CA SER A 272 -9.26 11.80 -15.81
C SER A 272 -10.23 12.27 -14.73
N PHE A 273 -10.78 11.33 -13.93
CA PHE A 273 -11.77 11.63 -12.88
C PHE A 273 -11.35 11.15 -11.47
N LEU A 274 -10.04 10.99 -11.23
CA LEU A 274 -9.48 10.80 -9.87
C LEU A 274 -8.63 11.97 -9.35
N VAL A 275 -8.48 13.04 -10.14
CA VAL A 275 -7.84 14.31 -9.70
C VAL A 275 -8.90 15.32 -9.18
N ALA A 276 -10.19 15.04 -9.42
CA ALA A 276 -11.31 15.93 -9.08
C ALA A 276 -12.06 15.55 -7.79
N THR A 277 -11.50 14.71 -6.91
CA THR A 277 -12.13 14.33 -5.63
C THR A 277 -11.55 15.05 -4.40
N VAL A 278 -10.60 15.97 -4.60
CA VAL A 278 -10.08 16.87 -3.55
C VAL A 278 -10.97 18.13 -3.37
N ALA A 279 -11.96 18.36 -4.23
CA ALA A 279 -12.77 19.58 -4.26
C ALA A 279 -14.27 19.42 -3.89
N VAL A 280 -14.76 18.19 -3.60
CA VAL A 280 -16.20 17.95 -3.31
C VAL A 280 -16.45 17.60 -1.84
N GLY A 281 -15.41 17.35 -1.05
CA GLY A 281 -15.49 17.16 0.41
C GLY A 281 -15.66 18.44 1.25
N ILE A 282 -16.25 19.49 0.66
CA ILE A 282 -16.46 20.82 1.28
C ILE A 282 -17.95 21.09 1.58
N TYR A 283 -18.88 20.29 1.03
CA TYR A 283 -20.32 20.38 1.34
C TYR A 283 -20.97 19.00 1.54
N ALA A 284 -20.74 18.40 2.71
CA ALA A 284 -21.63 17.42 3.34
C ALA A 284 -21.35 17.45 4.85
N MET A 285 -22.42 17.56 5.66
CA MET A 285 -22.39 17.69 7.12
C MET A 285 -21.76 16.48 7.83
#